data_AF-A0A497Q9G9-F1
#
_entry.id   AF-A0A497Q9G9-F1
#
_cell.length_a   1.000
_cell.length_b   1.000
_cell.length_c   1.000
_cell.angle_alpha   90.00
_cell.angle_beta   90.00
_cell.angle_gamma   90.00
#
_symmetry.space_group_name_H-M   'P 1'
#
loop_
_entity.id
_entity.type
_entity.pdbx_description
1 polymer ?
#
loop_
_entity_poly.entity_id
_entity_poly.type
_entity_poly.pdbx_seq_one_letter_code
_entity_poly.pdbx_strand_id
1 'polypeptide(L)'
;MPGSKRNISKKNIEMEIYKTFELFKNDKSVNVVDFLNKLQLPTFQEHKYRTIKYTYESLFKLLLYKELKGIRFQTQLERYLKNHKEDRELLGLFQIPNQRTISYFLNNILDNEDKELIDLIIKKVEEISSKFGILLDINIFKPQQPEKKLAQRTIYHNKQQKTREISKQFKKRFSTLLDLNIDKNALYSKNDFINLLLHMCNTNDFAENGSHTFKLQQQKTPNGDTLLYHLKNYDDLDQLKRMFVSMFEMIWETARKANHFPRTVDCSIDYTSWHFYGDKNAPMVTEMKPYRGTTHCYKFTTINIS
;
A
#
# COMPACT_ATOMS: atom_id res chain seq x y z
N MET A 1 -1.60 -31.31 -23.71
CA MET A 1 -2.95 -31.69 -23.21
C MET A 1 -3.99 -30.91 -23.99
N PRO A 2 -5.11 -31.52 -24.38
CA PRO A 2 -6.13 -30.84 -25.16
C PRO A 2 -6.79 -29.74 -24.31
N GLY A 3 -6.77 -28.50 -24.82
CA GLY A 3 -7.37 -27.36 -24.16
C GLY A 3 -8.88 -27.58 -24.00
N SER A 4 -9.30 -27.75 -22.75
CA SER A 4 -10.70 -27.74 -22.37
C SER A 4 -11.21 -26.32 -22.61
N LYS A 5 -11.87 -26.06 -23.73
CA LYS A 5 -12.57 -24.79 -24.00
C LYS A 5 -13.67 -24.61 -22.95
N ARG A 6 -13.33 -24.04 -21.79
CA ARG A 6 -14.33 -23.71 -20.79
C ARG A 6 -14.91 -22.35 -21.15
N ASN A 7 -16.20 -22.31 -21.39
CA ASN A 7 -16.94 -21.05 -21.44
C ASN A 7 -17.16 -20.54 -20.01
N ILE A 8 -16.08 -20.26 -19.28
CA ILE A 8 -16.18 -19.56 -17.99
C ILE A 8 -16.54 -18.12 -18.33
N SER A 9 -17.84 -17.82 -18.26
CA SER A 9 -18.33 -16.47 -18.49
C SER A 9 -17.68 -15.53 -17.47
N LYS A 10 -16.78 -14.66 -17.93
CA LYS A 10 -16.12 -13.62 -17.12
C LYS A 10 -17.14 -12.80 -16.32
N LYS A 11 -18.35 -12.63 -16.88
CA LYS A 11 -19.48 -11.95 -16.26
C LYS A 11 -20.01 -12.69 -15.02
N ASN A 12 -20.00 -14.03 -15.02
CA ASN A 12 -20.45 -14.83 -13.88
C ASN A 12 -19.47 -14.71 -12.70
N ILE A 13 -18.15 -14.71 -12.98
CA ILE A 13 -17.12 -14.48 -11.96
C ILE A 13 -17.27 -13.10 -11.35
N GLU A 14 -17.46 -12.07 -12.18
CA GLU A 14 -17.63 -10.70 -11.70
C GLU A 14 -18.88 -10.54 -10.83
N MET A 15 -20.01 -11.13 -11.24
CA MET A 15 -21.22 -11.13 -10.42
C MET A 15 -21.02 -11.84 -9.08
N GLU A 16 -20.29 -12.96 -9.07
CA GLU A 16 -20.07 -13.71 -7.84
C GLU A 16 -19.13 -12.99 -6.87
N ILE A 17 -18.07 -12.35 -7.39
CA ILE A 17 -17.20 -11.46 -6.61
C ILE A 17 -18.04 -10.32 -6.03
N TYR A 18 -18.92 -9.70 -6.82
CA TYR A 18 -19.79 -8.62 -6.37
C TYR A 18 -20.73 -9.07 -5.25
N LYS A 19 -21.43 -10.19 -5.43
CA LYS A 19 -22.30 -10.78 -4.38
C LYS A 19 -21.52 -11.08 -3.12
N THR A 20 -20.31 -11.61 -3.25
CA THR A 20 -19.44 -11.90 -2.10
C THR A 20 -19.10 -10.61 -1.35
N PHE A 21 -18.74 -9.52 -2.05
CA PHE A 21 -18.51 -8.22 -1.42
C PHE A 21 -19.78 -7.59 -0.83
N GLU A 22 -20.95 -7.85 -1.41
CA GLU A 22 -22.23 -7.38 -0.87
C GLU A 22 -22.52 -7.98 0.52
N LEU A 23 -22.13 -9.24 0.77
CA LEU A 23 -22.21 -9.85 2.10
C LEU A 23 -21.38 -9.10 3.15
N PHE A 24 -20.30 -8.45 2.72
CA PHE A 24 -19.40 -7.68 3.57
C PHE A 24 -19.63 -6.17 3.49
N LYS A 25 -20.76 -5.71 2.92
CA LYS A 25 -21.04 -4.28 2.71
C LYS A 25 -21.06 -3.47 4.00
N ASN A 26 -21.40 -4.10 5.13
CA ASN A 26 -21.40 -3.47 6.45
C ASN A 26 -20.01 -3.47 7.12
N ASP A 27 -19.07 -4.26 6.59
CA ASP A 27 -17.73 -4.41 7.14
C ASP A 27 -16.74 -3.50 6.41
N LYS A 28 -16.10 -2.59 7.16
CA LYS A 28 -15.05 -1.70 6.60
C LYS A 28 -13.74 -2.43 6.29
N SER A 29 -13.61 -3.70 6.68
CA SER A 29 -12.43 -4.54 6.48
C SER A 29 -12.81 -6.01 6.50
N VAL A 30 -12.23 -6.78 5.57
CA VAL A 30 -12.48 -8.22 5.45
C VAL A 30 -11.14 -8.95 5.32
N ASN A 31 -10.95 -10.01 6.11
CA ASN A 31 -9.77 -10.86 5.95
C ASN A 31 -9.88 -11.59 4.60
N VAL A 32 -8.77 -11.63 3.85
CA VAL A 32 -8.71 -12.31 2.55
C VAL A 32 -9.18 -13.76 2.66
N VAL A 33 -8.89 -14.45 3.76
CA VAL A 33 -9.32 -15.84 3.96
C VAL A 33 -10.84 -15.94 4.06
N ASP A 34 -11.49 -15.06 4.81
CA ASP A 34 -12.96 -15.06 4.96
C ASP A 34 -13.64 -14.75 3.62
N PHE A 35 -13.10 -13.78 2.89
CA PHE A 35 -13.55 -13.49 1.52
C PHE A 35 -13.43 -14.71 0.61
N LEU A 36 -12.27 -15.35 0.58
CA LEU A 36 -12.03 -16.53 -0.27
C LEU A 36 -12.86 -17.74 0.16
N ASN A 37 -13.17 -17.88 1.44
CA ASN A 37 -14.01 -18.95 1.93
C ASN A 37 -15.48 -18.78 1.47
N LYS A 38 -15.96 -17.53 1.42
CA LYS A 38 -17.32 -17.20 0.93
C LYS A 38 -17.44 -17.13 -0.59
N LEU A 39 -16.33 -16.90 -1.30
CA LEU A 39 -16.30 -16.85 -2.75
C LEU A 39 -16.59 -18.24 -3.34
N GLN A 40 -17.65 -18.36 -4.15
CA GLN A 40 -18.04 -19.63 -4.80
C GLN A 40 -17.83 -19.57 -6.31
N LEU A 41 -16.63 -19.90 -6.78
CA LEU A 41 -16.37 -19.91 -8.23
C LEU A 41 -16.77 -21.26 -8.85
N PRO A 42 -17.43 -21.27 -10.04
CA PRO A 42 -17.74 -22.50 -10.77
C PRO A 42 -16.50 -23.36 -11.02
N THR A 43 -15.35 -22.72 -11.20
CA THR A 43 -14.04 -23.37 -11.45
C THR A 43 -13.56 -24.22 -10.27
N PHE A 44 -14.08 -24.00 -9.05
CA PHE A 44 -13.70 -24.80 -7.88
C PHE A 44 -14.22 -26.25 -7.94
N GLN A 45 -15.22 -26.54 -8.78
CA GLN A 45 -15.94 -27.81 -8.73
C GLN A 45 -15.38 -28.93 -9.64
N GLU A 46 -14.43 -28.65 -10.56
CA GLU A 46 -14.26 -29.51 -11.75
C GLU A 46 -12.93 -30.25 -11.97
N HIS A 47 -12.05 -30.45 -10.99
CA HIS A 47 -10.82 -31.24 -11.22
C HIS A 47 -10.60 -32.35 -10.22
N LYS A 48 -10.90 -33.58 -10.63
CA LYS A 48 -10.43 -34.78 -9.95
C LYS A 48 -9.04 -35.13 -10.47
N TYR A 49 -8.00 -34.66 -9.78
CA TYR A 49 -6.65 -35.20 -9.94
C TYR A 49 -6.35 -36.21 -8.83
N ARG A 50 -5.70 -37.33 -9.16
CA ARG A 50 -5.36 -38.38 -8.18
C ARG A 50 -4.02 -38.18 -7.48
N THR A 51 -3.16 -37.32 -8.02
CA THR A 51 -1.72 -37.28 -7.68
C THR A 51 -1.37 -36.41 -6.47
N ILE A 52 -2.25 -35.51 -6.03
CA ILE A 52 -1.96 -34.61 -4.88
C ILE A 52 -3.00 -34.83 -3.78
N LYS A 53 -2.55 -34.76 -2.52
CA LYS A 53 -3.37 -34.96 -1.30
C LYS A 53 -4.32 -33.81 -0.96
N TYR A 54 -4.32 -32.72 -1.74
CA TYR A 54 -5.13 -31.53 -1.51
C TYR A 54 -6.26 -31.48 -2.54
N THR A 55 -7.33 -30.76 -2.23
CA THR A 55 -8.40 -30.52 -3.21
C THR A 55 -7.97 -29.42 -4.19
N TYR A 56 -8.53 -29.44 -5.40
CA TYR A 56 -8.29 -28.39 -6.40
C TYR A 56 -8.66 -27.01 -5.84
N GLU A 57 -9.84 -26.91 -5.22
CA GLU A 57 -10.33 -25.69 -4.59
C GLU A 57 -9.36 -25.13 -3.54
N SER A 58 -8.85 -25.96 -2.62
CA SER A 58 -7.95 -25.47 -1.56
C SER A 58 -6.63 -24.96 -2.12
N LEU A 59 -6.04 -25.63 -3.13
CA LEU A 59 -4.81 -25.13 -3.76
C LEU A 59 -5.06 -23.89 -4.62
N PHE A 60 -6.21 -23.80 -5.28
CA PHE A 60 -6.58 -22.61 -6.05
C PHE A 60 -6.81 -21.41 -5.13
N LYS A 61 -7.57 -21.58 -4.04
CA LYS A 61 -7.76 -20.58 -2.99
C LYS A 61 -6.42 -20.19 -2.37
N LEU A 62 -5.50 -21.13 -2.16
CA LEU A 62 -4.16 -20.82 -1.67
C LEU A 62 -3.37 -19.92 -2.64
N LEU A 63 -3.48 -20.11 -3.95
CA LEU A 63 -2.83 -19.25 -4.94
C LEU A 63 -3.43 -17.84 -4.94
N LEU A 64 -4.76 -17.73 -4.95
CA LEU A 64 -5.44 -16.45 -4.81
C LEU A 64 -5.05 -15.75 -3.50
N TYR A 65 -5.02 -16.50 -2.40
CA TYR A 65 -4.63 -16.01 -1.09
C TYR A 65 -3.20 -15.46 -1.09
N LYS A 66 -2.26 -16.23 -1.67
CA LYS A 66 -0.86 -15.84 -1.77
C LYS A 66 -0.69 -14.52 -2.53
N GLU A 67 -1.36 -14.37 -3.67
CA GLU A 67 -1.27 -13.15 -4.50
C GLU A 67 -2.00 -11.96 -3.85
N LEU A 68 -3.23 -12.15 -3.35
CA LEU A 68 -4.00 -11.09 -2.68
C LEU A 68 -3.32 -10.61 -1.39
N LYS A 69 -2.63 -11.49 -0.64
CA LYS A 69 -1.81 -11.10 0.52
C LYS A 69 -0.44 -10.54 0.13
N GLY A 70 -0.04 -10.60 -1.14
CA GLY A 70 1.25 -10.13 -1.64
C GLY A 70 2.45 -10.97 -1.19
N ILE A 71 2.25 -12.26 -0.88
CA ILE A 71 3.31 -13.15 -0.40
C ILE A 71 4.14 -13.65 -1.59
N ARG A 72 5.35 -13.11 -1.74
CA ARG A 72 6.22 -13.46 -2.88
C ARG A 72 6.93 -14.80 -2.72
N PHE A 73 7.40 -15.10 -1.52
CA PHE A 73 8.25 -16.26 -1.26
C PHE A 73 7.48 -17.39 -0.59
N GLN A 74 7.74 -18.63 -1.05
CA GLN A 74 7.11 -19.81 -0.48
C GLN A 74 7.42 -19.98 1.01
N THR A 75 8.66 -19.70 1.43
CA THR A 75 9.08 -19.75 2.83
C THR A 75 8.28 -18.79 3.72
N GLN A 76 7.87 -17.64 3.18
CA GLN A 76 7.00 -16.69 3.88
C GLN A 76 5.58 -17.23 4.02
N LEU A 77 5.05 -17.86 2.98
CA LEU A 77 3.73 -18.51 3.01
C LEU A 77 3.69 -19.63 4.05
N GLU A 78 4.70 -20.50 4.05
CA GLU A 78 4.80 -21.61 4.99
C GLU A 78 4.89 -21.12 6.43
N ARG A 79 5.77 -20.16 6.72
CA ARG A 79 5.89 -19.56 8.06
C ARG A 79 4.59 -18.88 8.50
N TYR A 80 3.92 -18.18 7.59
CA TYR A 80 2.66 -17.50 7.89
C TYR A 80 1.56 -18.51 8.26
N LEU A 81 1.34 -19.53 7.43
CA LEU A 81 0.33 -20.57 7.68
C LEU A 81 0.64 -21.44 8.90
N LYS A 82 1.92 -21.53 9.29
CA LYS A 82 2.33 -22.20 10.53
C LYS A 82 1.91 -21.42 11.77
N ASN A 83 1.92 -20.09 11.68
CA ASN A 83 1.55 -19.19 12.77
C ASN A 83 0.05 -18.86 12.80
N HIS A 84 -0.67 -19.03 11.69
CA HIS A 84 -2.11 -18.73 11.56
C HIS A 84 -2.87 -20.00 11.20
N LYS A 85 -3.13 -20.84 12.21
CA LYS A 85 -3.78 -22.15 12.03
C LYS A 85 -5.22 -22.02 11.52
N GLU A 86 -5.93 -20.99 11.97
CA GLU A 86 -7.31 -20.68 11.54
C GLU A 86 -7.38 -20.38 10.04
N ASP A 87 -6.50 -19.50 9.54
CA ASP A 87 -6.39 -19.18 8.11
C ASP A 87 -6.16 -20.45 7.26
N ARG A 88 -5.33 -21.37 7.75
CA ARG A 88 -5.04 -22.64 7.09
C ARG A 88 -6.28 -23.55 7.02
N GLU A 89 -7.03 -23.64 8.11
CA GLU A 89 -8.24 -24.47 8.18
C GLU A 89 -9.37 -23.92 7.30
N LEU A 90 -9.55 -22.59 7.28
CA LEU A 90 -10.53 -21.92 6.42
C LEU A 90 -10.20 -22.02 4.92
N LEU A 91 -8.92 -22.14 4.55
CA LEU A 91 -8.50 -22.47 3.17
C LEU A 91 -8.72 -23.95 2.81
N GLY A 92 -9.15 -24.78 3.76
CA GLY A 92 -9.36 -26.22 3.58
C GLY A 92 -8.04 -27.03 3.54
N LEU A 93 -6.96 -26.51 4.12
CA LEU A 93 -5.65 -27.16 4.09
C LEU A 93 -5.41 -27.97 5.37
N PHE A 94 -5.41 -29.30 5.26
CA PHE A 94 -5.09 -30.19 6.38
C PHE A 94 -3.61 -30.12 6.81
N GLN A 95 -2.72 -29.89 5.85
CA GLN A 95 -1.28 -29.71 6.04
C GLN A 95 -0.79 -28.55 5.18
N ILE A 96 0.37 -27.99 5.52
CA ILE A 96 0.96 -26.90 4.73
C ILE A 96 1.58 -27.53 3.46
N PRO A 97 1.11 -27.18 2.26
CA PRO A 97 1.68 -27.70 1.03
C PRO A 97 3.11 -27.17 0.84
N ASN A 98 4.03 -28.07 0.53
CA ASN A 98 5.41 -27.70 0.26
C ASN A 98 5.55 -27.08 -1.15
N GLN A 99 6.71 -26.46 -1.41
CA GLN A 99 7.00 -25.85 -2.70
C GLN A 99 6.80 -26.82 -3.88
N ARG A 100 7.20 -28.09 -3.74
CA ARG A 100 7.08 -29.08 -4.84
C ARG A 100 5.63 -29.32 -5.21
N THR A 101 4.75 -29.44 -4.21
CA THR A 101 3.32 -29.63 -4.43
C THR A 101 2.70 -28.44 -5.15
N ILE A 102 3.03 -27.21 -4.73
CA ILE A 102 2.52 -25.98 -5.36
C ILE A 102 3.07 -25.84 -6.79
N SER A 103 4.36 -26.08 -7.00
CA SER A 103 4.97 -26.04 -8.34
C SER A 103 4.36 -27.09 -9.27
N TYR A 104 4.11 -28.30 -8.77
CA TYR A 104 3.46 -29.35 -9.56
C TYR A 104 2.02 -28.95 -9.92
N PHE A 105 1.27 -28.37 -8.98
CA PHE A 105 -0.08 -27.85 -9.25
C PHE A 105 -0.05 -26.75 -10.33
N LEU A 106 0.84 -25.77 -10.21
CA LEU A 106 0.99 -24.67 -11.17
C LEU A 106 1.42 -25.11 -12.57
N ASN A 107 2.29 -26.10 -12.67
CA ASN A 107 2.92 -26.46 -13.94
C ASN A 107 2.23 -27.62 -14.65
N ASN A 108 1.63 -28.55 -13.90
CA ASN A 108 1.11 -29.80 -14.46
C ASN A 108 -0.42 -29.94 -14.33
N ILE A 109 -1.07 -29.15 -13.46
CA ILE A 109 -2.51 -29.24 -13.23
C ILE A 109 -3.24 -28.01 -13.76
N LEU A 110 -2.75 -26.81 -13.47
CA LEU A 110 -3.33 -25.58 -14.01
C LEU A 110 -2.95 -25.40 -15.48
N ASP A 111 -3.97 -25.29 -16.32
CA ASP A 111 -3.79 -24.89 -17.71
C ASP A 111 -3.57 -23.37 -17.82
N ASN A 112 -3.33 -22.88 -19.04
CA ASN A 112 -3.12 -21.45 -19.26
C ASN A 112 -4.41 -20.64 -19.00
N GLU A 113 -5.59 -21.23 -19.25
CA GLU A 113 -6.88 -20.57 -19.00
C GLU A 113 -7.08 -20.32 -17.50
N ASP A 114 -6.78 -21.30 -16.65
CA ASP A 114 -6.87 -21.19 -15.19
C ASP A 114 -5.91 -20.12 -14.65
N LYS A 115 -4.71 -19.98 -15.23
CA LYS A 115 -3.74 -18.94 -14.85
C LYS A 115 -4.24 -17.53 -15.21
N GLU A 116 -4.76 -17.36 -16.42
CA GLU A 116 -5.40 -16.11 -16.83
C GLU A 116 -6.62 -15.79 -15.95
N LEU A 117 -7.33 -16.82 -15.49
CA LEU A 117 -8.45 -16.68 -14.58
C LEU A 117 -8.03 -16.15 -13.21
N ILE A 118 -6.95 -16.69 -12.64
CA ILE A 118 -6.38 -16.21 -11.37
C ILE A 118 -6.08 -14.71 -11.46
N ASP A 119 -5.40 -14.29 -12.53
CA ASP A 119 -5.07 -12.88 -12.76
C ASP A 119 -6.32 -12.01 -12.93
N LEU A 120 -7.34 -12.51 -13.63
CA LEU A 120 -8.60 -11.81 -13.81
C LEU A 120 -9.36 -11.65 -12.48
N ILE A 121 -9.42 -12.71 -11.67
CA ILE A 121 -10.04 -12.69 -10.35
C ILE A 121 -9.32 -11.67 -9.46
N ILE A 122 -7.99 -11.70 -9.40
CA ILE A 122 -7.21 -10.76 -8.59
C ILE A 122 -7.51 -9.31 -9.00
N LYS A 123 -7.45 -9.00 -10.30
CA LYS A 123 -7.75 -7.64 -10.81
C LYS A 123 -9.17 -7.21 -10.47
N LYS A 124 -10.15 -8.11 -10.62
CA LYS A 124 -11.56 -7.80 -10.34
C LYS A 124 -11.84 -7.64 -8.86
N VAL A 125 -11.21 -8.45 -8.02
CA VAL A 125 -11.27 -8.32 -6.57
C VAL A 125 -10.68 -6.98 -6.12
N GLU A 126 -9.53 -6.56 -6.68
CA GLU A 126 -8.95 -5.23 -6.41
C GLU A 126 -9.86 -4.08 -6.88
N GLU A 127 -10.43 -4.18 -8.08
CA GLU A 127 -11.35 -3.18 -8.66
C GLU A 127 -12.62 -3.02 -7.81
N ILE A 128 -13.26 -4.15 -7.44
CA ILE A 128 -14.51 -4.15 -6.69
C ILE A 128 -14.27 -3.75 -5.23
N SER A 129 -13.20 -4.23 -4.60
CA SER A 129 -12.75 -3.78 -3.28
C SER A 129 -12.62 -2.25 -3.22
N SER A 130 -12.04 -1.65 -4.26
CA SER A 130 -11.92 -0.19 -4.38
C SER A 130 -13.28 0.50 -4.52
N LYS A 131 -14.22 -0.06 -5.29
CA LYS A 131 -15.58 0.49 -5.47
C LYS A 131 -16.42 0.44 -4.20
N PHE A 132 -16.32 -0.65 -3.43
CA PHE A 132 -17.07 -0.81 -2.19
C PHE A 132 -16.42 -0.11 -0.99
N GLY A 133 -15.18 0.38 -1.13
CA GLY A 133 -14.41 0.90 0.00
C GLY A 133 -14.06 -0.16 1.05
N ILE A 134 -14.19 -1.45 0.69
CA ILE A 134 -13.87 -2.57 1.57
C ILE A 134 -12.38 -2.87 1.38
N LEU A 135 -11.59 -2.66 2.42
CA LEU A 135 -10.17 -3.00 2.39
C LEU A 135 -10.01 -4.48 2.74
N LEU A 136 -9.52 -5.27 1.77
CA LEU A 136 -9.01 -6.61 2.05
C LEU A 136 -7.71 -6.49 2.85
N ASP A 137 -7.50 -7.37 3.82
CA ASP A 137 -6.26 -7.44 4.62
C ASP A 137 -5.04 -7.86 3.78
N ILE A 138 -4.69 -7.06 2.76
CA ILE A 138 -3.41 -7.09 2.08
C ILE A 138 -2.40 -6.76 3.16
N ASN A 139 -1.56 -7.72 3.54
CA ASN A 139 -0.56 -7.52 4.58
C ASN A 139 0.32 -6.32 4.20
N ILE A 140 0.02 -5.19 4.84
CA ILE A 140 0.96 -4.12 5.07
C ILE A 140 1.98 -4.73 6.02
N PHE A 141 3.19 -4.90 5.52
CA PHE A 141 4.31 -5.57 6.17
C PHE A 141 4.37 -5.27 7.68
N LYS A 142 4.00 -6.22 8.54
CA LYS A 142 4.51 -6.21 9.91
C LYS A 142 6.04 -6.32 9.80
N PRO A 143 6.82 -5.35 10.32
CA PRO A 143 8.27 -5.42 10.27
C PRO A 143 8.71 -6.67 11.02
N GLN A 144 9.35 -7.60 10.31
CA GLN A 144 9.88 -8.81 10.90
C GLN A 144 11.04 -8.41 11.81
N GLN A 145 10.88 -8.64 13.11
CA GLN A 145 11.96 -8.49 14.08
C GLN A 145 13.06 -9.52 13.71
N PRO A 146 14.32 -9.09 13.50
CA PRO A 146 15.39 -10.02 13.17
C PRO A 146 15.64 -10.95 14.37
N GLU A 147 15.50 -12.26 14.16
CA GLU A 147 15.68 -13.29 15.20
C GLU A 147 17.12 -13.37 15.76
N LYS A 148 18.10 -12.74 15.10
CA LYS A 148 19.51 -12.73 15.49
C LYS A 148 20.11 -11.34 15.36
N LYS A 149 21.12 -11.03 16.18
CA LYS A 149 21.96 -9.83 16.03
C LYS A 149 22.65 -9.88 14.66
N LEU A 150 22.17 -9.05 13.72
CA LEU A 150 22.76 -8.91 12.39
C LEU A 150 23.97 -7.97 12.44
N ALA A 151 24.97 -8.23 11.61
CA ALA A 151 26.06 -7.28 11.39
C ALA A 151 25.52 -5.96 10.83
N GLN A 152 26.10 -4.82 11.21
CA GLN A 152 25.65 -3.48 10.81
C GLN A 152 25.50 -3.33 9.29
N ARG A 153 26.41 -3.92 8.50
CA ARG A 153 26.37 -3.90 7.03
C ARG A 153 25.12 -4.58 6.47
N THR A 154 24.72 -5.72 7.04
CA THR A 154 23.52 -6.46 6.64
C THR A 154 22.25 -5.69 7.01
N ILE A 155 22.24 -5.01 8.17
CA ILE A 155 21.14 -4.12 8.57
C ILE A 155 20.99 -2.97 7.57
N TYR A 156 22.08 -2.33 7.19
CA TYR A 156 22.06 -1.20 6.25
C TYR A 156 21.55 -1.60 4.86
N HIS A 157 22.03 -2.74 4.35
CA HIS A 157 21.57 -3.29 3.08
C HIS A 157 20.08 -3.66 3.11
N ASN A 158 19.63 -4.33 4.18
CA ASN A 158 18.22 -4.68 4.36
C ASN A 158 17.34 -3.43 4.48
N LYS A 159 17.81 -2.39 5.18
CA LYS A 159 17.13 -1.09 5.26
C LYS A 159 16.96 -0.49 3.88
N GLN A 160 18.02 -0.39 3.08
CA GLN A 160 17.94 0.16 1.72
C GLN A 160 16.98 -0.63 0.83
N GLN A 161 17.02 -1.96 0.86
CA GLN A 161 16.09 -2.78 0.08
C GLN A 161 14.64 -2.54 0.51
N LYS A 162 14.37 -2.49 1.81
CA LYS A 162 13.03 -2.22 2.34
C LYS A 162 12.55 -0.81 2.02
N THR A 163 13.40 0.19 2.12
CA THR A 163 13.10 1.58 1.71
C THR A 163 12.70 1.64 0.23
N ARG A 164 13.38 0.90 -0.65
CA ARG A 164 13.02 0.81 -2.07
C ARG A 164 11.68 0.12 -2.29
N GLU A 165 11.41 -0.98 -1.59
CA GLU A 165 10.11 -1.66 -1.66
C GLU A 165 8.95 -0.75 -1.22
N ILE A 166 9.12 -0.06 -0.10
CA ILE A 166 8.15 0.90 0.44
C ILE A 166 7.96 2.05 -0.55
N SER A 167 9.04 2.64 -1.07
CA SER A 167 8.96 3.73 -2.05
C SER A 167 8.19 3.32 -3.31
N LYS A 168 8.39 2.09 -3.79
CA LYS A 168 7.66 1.56 -4.96
C LYS A 168 6.17 1.40 -4.68
N GLN A 169 5.82 0.88 -3.49
CA GLN A 169 4.42 0.74 -3.08
C GLN A 169 3.76 2.10 -2.86
N PHE A 170 4.49 3.02 -2.23
CA PHE A 170 4.03 4.39 -2.02
C PHE A 170 3.74 5.06 -3.36
N LYS A 171 4.68 4.99 -4.32
CA LYS A 171 4.47 5.52 -5.66
C LYS A 171 3.24 4.91 -6.33
N LYS A 172 3.03 3.59 -6.25
CA LYS A 172 1.88 2.92 -6.86
C LYS A 172 0.55 3.40 -6.25
N ARG A 173 0.50 3.62 -4.93
CA ARG A 173 -0.73 3.95 -4.21
C ARG A 173 -1.06 5.43 -4.17
N PHE A 174 -0.05 6.28 -3.97
CA PHE A 174 -0.25 7.71 -3.66
C PHE A 174 0.02 8.64 -4.85
N SER A 175 0.57 8.14 -5.97
CA SER A 175 0.82 8.99 -7.14
C SER A 175 -0.46 9.57 -7.74
N THR A 176 -1.59 8.88 -7.65
CA THR A 176 -2.88 9.37 -8.15
C THR A 176 -3.42 10.53 -7.32
N LEU A 177 -3.14 10.55 -6.01
CA LEU A 177 -3.63 11.57 -5.07
C LEU A 177 -2.82 12.88 -5.11
N LEU A 178 -1.57 12.81 -5.57
CA LEU A 178 -0.67 13.96 -5.62
C LEU A 178 -0.91 14.78 -6.88
N ASP A 179 -1.73 15.83 -6.85
CA ASP A 179 -1.77 16.80 -7.94
C ASP A 179 -0.64 17.82 -7.77
N LEU A 180 0.22 17.98 -8.77
CA LEU A 180 1.39 18.87 -8.71
C LEU A 180 1.26 20.08 -9.64
N ASN A 181 0.07 20.35 -10.19
CA ASN A 181 -0.20 21.44 -11.12
C ASN A 181 0.83 21.52 -12.26
N ILE A 182 1.12 20.36 -12.86
CA ILE A 182 2.09 20.24 -13.95
C ILE A 182 1.34 20.36 -15.27
N ASP A 183 1.73 21.35 -16.07
CA ASP A 183 1.16 21.55 -17.40
C ASP A 183 1.48 20.41 -18.35
N LYS A 184 0.60 20.21 -19.35
CA LYS A 184 0.75 19.18 -20.38
C LYS A 184 2.02 19.33 -21.23
N ASN A 185 2.56 20.55 -21.31
CA ASN A 185 3.77 20.89 -22.06
C ASN A 185 5.03 20.98 -21.20
N ALA A 186 4.95 20.60 -19.92
CA ALA A 186 6.11 20.65 -19.03
C ALA A 186 7.21 19.67 -19.47
N LEU A 187 8.47 20.11 -19.33
CA LEU A 187 9.66 19.29 -19.64
C LEU A 187 9.71 18.01 -18.78
N TYR A 188 9.23 18.11 -17.54
CA TYR A 188 9.24 17.04 -16.55
C TYR A 188 7.83 16.52 -16.30
N SER A 189 7.72 15.19 -16.20
CA SER A 189 6.45 14.54 -15.89
C SER A 189 6.19 14.55 -14.38
N LYS A 190 4.93 14.40 -13.98
CA LYS A 190 4.53 14.17 -12.59
C LYS A 190 5.31 13.06 -11.90
N ASN A 191 5.65 12.00 -12.64
CA ASN A 191 6.45 10.90 -12.11
C ASN A 191 7.90 11.30 -11.79
N ASP A 192 8.46 12.26 -12.52
CA ASP A 192 9.82 12.76 -12.29
C ASP A 192 9.87 13.54 -10.96
N PHE A 193 8.87 14.39 -10.70
CA PHE A 193 8.74 15.09 -9.41
C PHE A 193 8.46 14.14 -8.24
N ILE A 194 7.58 13.16 -8.40
CA ILE A 194 7.31 12.17 -7.35
C ILE A 194 8.58 11.36 -7.03
N ASN A 195 9.37 10.99 -8.04
CA ASN A 195 10.63 10.30 -7.82
C ASN A 195 11.63 11.16 -7.04
N LEU A 196 11.73 12.46 -7.38
CA LEU A 196 12.58 13.40 -6.68
C LEU A 196 12.15 13.57 -5.22
N LEU A 197 10.85 13.74 -4.96
CA LEU A 197 10.29 13.82 -3.60
C LEU A 197 10.58 12.55 -2.79
N LEU A 198 10.40 11.37 -3.39
CA LEU A 198 10.72 10.10 -2.73
C LEU A 198 12.21 9.97 -2.40
N HIS A 199 13.09 10.43 -3.29
CA HIS A 199 14.53 10.46 -3.02
C HIS A 199 14.84 11.37 -1.83
N MET A 200 14.33 12.61 -1.85
CA MET A 200 14.51 13.58 -0.76
C MET A 200 14.00 13.04 0.58
N CYS A 201 12.83 12.40 0.61
CA CYS A 201 12.30 11.77 1.83
C CYS A 201 13.20 10.63 2.33
N ASN A 202 13.81 9.86 1.44
CA ASN A 202 14.67 8.74 1.80
C ASN A 202 16.05 9.19 2.30
N THR A 203 16.56 10.32 1.81
CA THR A 203 17.85 10.88 2.23
C THR A 203 17.71 11.94 3.32
N ASN A 204 16.49 12.39 3.60
CA ASN A 204 16.18 13.51 4.50
C ASN A 204 16.88 14.82 4.09
N ASP A 205 16.86 15.11 2.78
CA ASP A 205 17.50 16.27 2.18
C ASP A 205 16.53 17.39 1.79
N PHE A 206 17.07 18.60 1.65
CA PHE A 206 16.37 19.75 1.08
C PHE A 206 16.27 19.66 -0.45
N ALA A 207 15.37 20.45 -1.05
CA ALA A 207 15.11 20.42 -2.50
C ALA A 207 16.36 20.58 -3.36
N GLU A 208 17.25 21.50 -2.97
CA GLU A 208 18.47 21.78 -3.74
C GLU A 208 19.44 20.59 -3.71
N ASN A 209 19.92 20.20 -2.52
CA ASN A 209 20.82 19.07 -2.35
C ASN A 209 20.22 17.74 -2.83
N GLY A 210 18.91 17.54 -2.58
CA GLY A 210 18.18 16.37 -3.02
C GLY A 210 18.14 16.26 -4.54
N SER A 211 17.93 17.37 -5.27
CA SER A 211 17.93 17.36 -6.73
C SER A 211 19.31 17.07 -7.32
N HIS A 212 20.38 17.66 -6.75
CA HIS A 212 21.75 17.41 -7.18
C HIS A 212 22.16 15.95 -6.97
N THR A 213 21.91 15.40 -5.78
CA THR A 213 22.23 14.00 -5.47
C THR A 213 21.42 13.02 -6.30
N PHE A 214 20.14 13.34 -6.58
CA PHE A 214 19.29 12.52 -7.44
C PHE A 214 19.72 12.54 -8.90
N LYS A 215 20.19 13.69 -9.40
CA LYS A 215 20.74 13.85 -10.75
C LYS A 215 21.98 13.00 -11.00
N LEU A 216 22.78 12.72 -9.95
CA LEU A 216 23.90 11.78 -10.06
C LEU A 216 23.45 10.33 -10.30
N GLN A 217 22.19 10.00 -9.95
CA GLN A 217 21.62 8.66 -10.09
C GLN A 217 20.70 8.51 -11.31
N GLN A 218 20.13 9.60 -11.81
CA GLN A 218 19.20 9.62 -12.95
C GLN A 218 19.52 10.72 -13.95
N GLN A 219 19.40 10.39 -15.25
CA GLN A 219 19.70 11.33 -16.34
C GLN A 219 18.68 12.48 -16.45
N LYS A 220 17.41 12.26 -16.09
CA LYS A 220 16.34 13.27 -16.20
C LYS A 220 15.75 13.58 -14.82
N THR A 221 16.10 14.74 -14.27
CA THR A 221 15.73 15.17 -12.92
C THR A 221 15.34 16.66 -12.92
N PRO A 222 14.20 17.04 -12.31
CA PRO A 222 13.89 18.44 -12.06
C PRO A 222 14.88 19.06 -11.06
N ASN A 223 15.21 20.34 -11.23
CA ASN A 223 16.01 21.07 -10.24
C ASN A 223 15.17 21.38 -8.98
N GLY A 224 15.86 21.65 -7.86
CA GLY A 224 15.22 22.04 -6.60
C GLY A 224 14.29 23.24 -6.76
N ASP A 225 14.74 24.28 -7.45
CA ASP A 225 13.92 25.47 -7.74
C ASP A 225 12.67 25.15 -8.56
N THR A 226 12.78 24.25 -9.55
CA THR A 226 11.63 23.84 -10.37
C THR A 226 10.59 23.10 -9.53
N LEU A 227 11.03 22.21 -8.62
CA LEU A 227 10.14 21.57 -7.66
C LEU A 227 9.44 22.61 -6.76
N LEU A 228 10.21 23.54 -6.20
CA LEU A 228 9.67 24.57 -5.30
C LEU A 228 8.70 25.52 -6.01
N TYR A 229 8.93 25.82 -7.29
CA TYR A 229 8.00 26.62 -8.10
C TYR A 229 6.61 25.97 -8.17
N HIS A 230 6.53 24.68 -8.52
CA HIS A 230 5.24 23.97 -8.55
C HIS A 230 4.62 23.83 -7.16
N LEU A 231 5.43 23.72 -6.11
CA LEU A 231 4.93 23.67 -4.73
C LEU A 231 4.42 25.02 -4.21
N LYS A 232 4.90 26.14 -4.75
CA LYS A 232 4.44 27.49 -4.39
C LYS A 232 3.18 27.91 -5.16
N ASN A 233 2.98 27.37 -6.36
CA ASN A 233 1.88 27.76 -7.25
C ASN A 233 0.60 26.93 -7.05
N TYR A 234 0.21 26.72 -5.79
CA TYR A 234 -1.15 26.25 -5.51
C TYR A 234 -2.05 27.46 -5.26
N ASP A 235 -2.96 27.71 -6.21
CA ASP A 235 -3.94 28.79 -6.08
C ASP A 235 -5.00 28.48 -5.02
N ASP A 236 -5.30 27.19 -4.80
CA ASP A 236 -6.25 26.72 -3.78
C ASP A 236 -5.52 26.00 -2.62
N LEU A 237 -5.32 26.72 -1.51
CA LEU A 237 -4.78 26.13 -0.28
C LEU A 237 -5.67 24.99 0.27
N ASP A 238 -6.96 25.02 0.02
CA ASP A 238 -7.86 23.96 0.49
C ASP A 238 -7.71 22.69 -0.36
N GLN A 239 -7.33 22.80 -1.64
CA GLN A 239 -6.93 21.64 -2.45
C GLN A 239 -5.72 20.93 -1.81
N LEU A 240 -4.70 21.70 -1.42
CA LEU A 240 -3.51 21.16 -0.77
C LEU A 240 -3.84 20.51 0.58
N LYS A 241 -4.71 21.13 1.39
CA LYS A 241 -5.21 20.53 2.63
C LYS A 241 -5.96 19.22 2.37
N ARG A 242 -6.87 19.19 1.39
CA ARG A 242 -7.63 17.98 1.02
C ARG A 242 -6.70 16.85 0.58
N MET A 243 -5.69 17.15 -0.22
CA MET A 243 -4.67 16.17 -0.62
C MET A 243 -3.91 15.63 0.60
N PHE A 244 -3.44 16.53 1.48
CA PHE A 244 -2.73 16.15 2.69
C PHE A 244 -3.58 15.26 3.60
N VAL A 245 -4.82 15.67 3.91
CA VAL A 245 -5.74 14.89 4.77
C VAL A 245 -6.03 13.54 4.13
N SER A 246 -6.35 13.48 2.83
CA SER A 246 -6.64 12.22 2.14
C SER A 246 -5.45 11.25 2.18
N MET A 247 -4.24 11.75 1.95
CA MET A 247 -3.03 10.95 2.04
C MET A 247 -2.78 10.48 3.47
N PHE A 248 -2.93 11.37 4.46
CA PHE A 248 -2.72 11.07 5.86
C PHE A 248 -3.72 10.03 6.37
N GLU A 249 -5.00 10.18 6.08
CA GLU A 249 -6.05 9.23 6.45
C GLU A 249 -5.77 7.84 5.88
N MET A 250 -5.32 7.77 4.61
CA MET A 250 -4.95 6.50 4.01
C MET A 250 -3.74 5.85 4.70
N ILE A 251 -2.72 6.63 5.07
CA ILE A 251 -1.56 6.14 5.85
C ILE A 251 -2.01 5.71 7.25
N TRP A 252 -2.84 6.51 7.91
CA TRP A 252 -3.37 6.24 9.24
C TRP A 252 -4.18 4.96 9.28
N GLU A 253 -5.13 4.78 8.36
CA GLU A 253 -5.94 3.56 8.26
C GLU A 253 -5.08 2.34 7.94
N THR A 254 -4.08 2.50 7.06
CA THR A 254 -3.06 1.47 6.76
C THR A 254 -2.33 1.06 8.04
N ALA A 255 -1.87 2.02 8.85
CA ALA A 255 -1.11 1.76 10.07
C ALA A 255 -1.98 1.21 11.22
N ARG A 256 -3.20 1.72 11.38
CA ARG A 256 -4.19 1.26 12.36
C ARG A 256 -4.52 -0.21 12.13
N LYS A 257 -4.81 -0.60 10.89
CA LYS A 257 -5.13 -1.99 10.52
C LYS A 257 -3.95 -2.95 10.68
N ALA A 258 -2.73 -2.47 10.46
CA ALA A 258 -1.52 -3.23 10.75
C ALA A 258 -1.25 -3.41 12.26
N ASN A 259 -2.12 -2.84 13.12
CA ASN A 259 -1.97 -2.78 14.57
C ASN A 259 -0.62 -2.17 14.98
N HIS A 260 -0.17 -1.13 14.26
CA HIS A 260 1.05 -0.40 14.60
C HIS A 260 0.88 0.51 15.81
N PHE A 261 -0.36 0.80 16.21
CA PHE A 261 -0.71 1.59 17.38
C PHE A 261 -1.57 0.76 18.34
N PRO A 262 -1.02 -0.29 18.97
CA PRO A 262 -1.78 -1.22 19.80
C PRO A 262 -2.20 -0.63 21.15
N ARG A 263 -1.66 0.54 21.52
CA ARG A 263 -1.90 1.21 22.79
C ARG A 263 -2.39 2.63 22.53
N THR A 264 -3.29 3.10 23.39
CA THR A 264 -3.56 4.53 23.52
C THR A 264 -2.30 5.19 24.07
N VAL A 265 -2.01 6.37 23.54
CA VAL A 265 -0.86 7.20 23.92
C VAL A 265 -1.41 8.53 24.41
N ASP A 266 -0.78 9.08 25.43
CA ASP A 266 -1.17 10.40 25.91
C ASP A 266 -0.62 11.44 24.93
N CYS A 267 -1.48 12.38 24.58
CA CYS A 267 -1.21 13.40 23.58
C CYS A 267 -1.29 14.76 24.25
N SER A 268 -0.16 15.44 24.34
CA SER A 268 -0.10 16.83 24.82
C SER A 268 -0.06 17.78 23.63
N ILE A 269 -0.91 18.81 23.66
CA ILE A 269 -1.02 19.81 22.60
C ILE A 269 -0.60 21.16 23.17
N ASP A 270 0.51 21.68 22.66
CA ASP A 270 1.06 22.97 23.05
C ASP A 270 0.98 23.96 21.88
N TYR A 271 0.71 25.23 22.20
CA TYR A 271 0.70 26.31 21.21
C TYR A 271 1.91 27.23 21.43
N THR A 272 2.75 27.38 20.41
CA THR A 272 3.92 28.27 20.44
C THR A 272 3.71 29.43 19.48
N SER A 273 3.93 30.65 19.95
CA SER A 273 3.87 31.85 19.10
C SER A 273 5.28 32.34 18.78
N TRP A 274 5.59 32.54 17.50
CA TRP A 274 6.83 33.21 17.07
C TRP A 274 6.51 34.63 16.63
N HIS A 275 7.17 35.58 17.30
CA HIS A 275 7.05 37.01 17.02
C HIS A 275 7.41 37.30 15.57
N PHE A 276 6.56 38.05 14.90
CA PHE A 276 6.75 38.49 13.53
C PHE A 276 6.74 40.02 13.49
N TYR A 277 7.69 40.61 12.76
CA TYR A 277 7.87 42.06 12.68
C TYR A 277 7.63 42.61 11.27
N GLY A 278 7.13 41.76 10.36
CA GLY A 278 6.80 42.14 8.98
C GLY A 278 5.34 42.58 8.83
N ASP A 279 4.85 42.51 7.59
CA ASP A 279 3.49 42.94 7.24
C ASP A 279 2.40 42.10 7.92
N LYS A 280 1.47 42.77 8.59
CA LYS A 280 0.30 42.15 9.24
C LYS A 280 -0.60 41.38 8.26
N ASN A 281 -0.58 41.75 6.98
CA ASN A 281 -1.37 41.11 5.94
C ASN A 281 -0.66 39.90 5.31
N ALA A 282 0.54 39.56 5.77
CA ALA A 282 1.23 38.39 5.26
C ALA A 282 0.44 37.10 5.58
N PRO A 283 0.46 36.10 4.68
CA PRO A 283 -0.32 34.87 4.86
C PRO A 283 -0.02 34.20 6.20
N MET A 284 -1.05 33.72 6.89
CA MET A 284 -0.97 32.97 8.16
C MET A 284 -0.42 33.77 9.36
N VAL A 285 -0.25 35.08 9.26
CA VAL A 285 0.07 35.94 10.41
C VAL A 285 -1.19 36.12 11.28
N THR A 286 -1.02 36.01 12.60
CA THR A 286 -2.09 36.20 13.58
C THR A 286 -1.69 37.21 14.65
N GLU A 287 -2.67 37.69 15.41
CA GLU A 287 -2.42 38.64 16.48
C GLU A 287 -2.19 37.95 17.84
N MET A 288 -1.35 38.60 18.64
CA MET A 288 -1.10 38.30 20.04
C MET A 288 -1.06 39.61 20.84
N LYS A 289 -1.16 39.49 22.17
CA LYS A 289 -0.98 40.65 23.06
C LYS A 289 0.39 41.30 22.79
N PRO A 290 0.49 42.64 22.81
CA PRO A 290 1.75 43.34 22.58
C PRO A 290 2.86 42.78 23.46
N TYR A 291 3.89 42.23 22.85
CA TYR A 291 5.03 41.66 23.56
C TYR A 291 6.27 41.80 22.68
N ARG A 292 7.38 42.23 23.29
CA ARG A 292 8.66 42.50 22.60
C ARG A 292 8.53 43.43 21.38
N GLY A 293 7.61 44.39 21.41
CA GLY A 293 7.49 45.41 20.35
C GLY A 293 6.73 44.97 19.09
N THR A 294 6.03 43.83 19.13
CA THR A 294 5.11 43.44 18.07
C THR A 294 3.81 42.88 18.64
N THR A 295 2.74 42.99 17.86
CA THR A 295 1.44 42.34 18.07
C THR A 295 1.22 41.18 17.11
N HIS A 296 2.16 40.92 16.20
CA HIS A 296 2.03 39.94 15.13
C HIS A 296 2.88 38.70 15.43
N CYS A 297 2.32 37.53 15.12
CA CYS A 297 3.02 36.26 15.29
C CYS A 297 2.53 35.18 14.35
N TYR A 298 3.39 34.21 14.09
CA TYR A 298 2.98 32.89 13.59
C TYR A 298 2.68 31.99 14.78
N LYS A 299 1.51 31.36 14.78
CA LYS A 299 1.13 30.37 15.79
C LYS A 299 1.37 28.96 15.26
N PHE A 300 2.12 28.19 16.03
CA PHE A 300 2.42 26.80 15.76
C PHE A 300 1.76 25.93 16.84
N THR A 301 1.28 24.76 16.43
CA THR A 301 0.80 23.74 17.35
C THR A 301 1.82 22.62 17.38
N THR A 302 2.28 22.24 18.55
CA THR A 302 3.16 21.09 18.76
C THR A 302 2.34 20.00 19.43
N ILE A 303 2.41 18.80 18.88
CA ILE A 303 1.78 17.62 19.44
C ILE A 303 2.90 16.72 19.96
N ASN A 304 2.92 16.46 21.25
CA ASN A 304 3.85 15.52 21.87
C ASN A 304 3.10 14.23 22.24
N ILE A 305 3.71 13.09 21.89
CA ILE A 305 3.13 11.76 22.08
C ILE A 305 3.99 11.01 23.09
N SER A 306 3.41 10.67 24.25
CA SER A 306 4.05 9.91 25.34
C SER A 306 3.47 8.51 25.48
#